data_AF-A0A932BH76-F1
#
_entry.id   AF-A0A932BH76-F1
#
_cell.length_a   1.000
_cell.length_b   1.000
_cell.length_c   1.000
_cell.angle_alpha   90.00
_cell.angle_beta   90.00
_cell.angle_gamma   90.00
#
_symmetry.space_group_name_H-M   'P 1'
#
loop_
_entity.id
_entity.type
_entity.pdbx_description
1 polymer ?
#
loop_
_entity_poly.entity_id
_entity_poly.type
_entity_poly.pdbx_seq_one_letter_code
_entity_poly.pdbx_strand_id
1 'polypeptide(L)'
;MIALLLAFTGPALAVDPVLMFLLSAAREMIVKAAAREQAAAAAEPPAAVATYPGTVVQPADLKRLIDESFTYLSQAQRREIFDSLHAALMDPKNAAVRGPMIEYFAERAIAVRAAQDRLANLSQPEKALLAADFRKQVAALPEEEAAQIADLLRRNLLPVPSDLNEMLLAAIGDR
;
A
#
# COMPACT_ATOMS: atom_id res chain seq x y z
N MET A 1 1.78 59.13 9.10
CA MET A 1 0.77 58.15 9.52
C MET A 1 1.14 56.82 8.89
N ILE A 2 1.35 55.81 9.72
CA ILE A 2 1.90 54.48 9.43
C ILE A 2 0.84 53.64 8.69
N ALA A 3 1.23 52.92 7.64
CA ALA A 3 0.48 51.75 7.16
C ALA A 3 1.48 50.67 6.73
N LEU A 4 1.83 49.84 7.71
CA LEU A 4 2.68 48.66 7.61
C LEU A 4 1.88 47.55 6.92
N LEU A 5 2.21 47.22 5.66
CA LEU A 5 1.65 46.06 4.96
C LEU A 5 2.40 44.80 5.42
N LEU A 6 1.89 44.19 6.49
CA LEU A 6 2.26 42.83 6.92
C LEU A 6 1.70 41.83 5.90
N ALA A 7 2.55 41.40 4.97
CA ALA A 7 2.29 40.24 4.14
C ALA A 7 2.37 38.98 5.02
N PHE A 8 1.19 38.44 5.38
CA PHE A 8 1.06 37.08 5.89
C PHE A 8 1.32 36.11 4.73
N THR A 9 2.58 35.75 4.50
CA THR A 9 2.92 34.50 3.82
C THR A 9 2.73 33.36 4.81
N GLY A 10 1.51 32.85 4.92
CA GLY A 10 1.28 31.56 5.58
C GLY A 10 1.99 30.46 4.79
N PRO A 11 2.66 29.49 5.45
CA PRO A 11 3.11 28.30 4.74
C PRO A 11 1.86 27.61 4.21
N ALA A 12 1.79 27.41 2.89
CA ALA A 12 0.88 26.42 2.34
C ALA A 12 1.17 25.12 3.10
N LEU A 13 0.19 24.61 3.85
CA LEU A 13 0.23 23.27 4.42
C LEU A 13 0.34 22.30 3.25
N ALA A 14 1.56 22.03 2.81
CA ALA A 14 1.84 20.97 1.87
C ALA A 14 1.39 19.69 2.57
N VAL A 15 0.22 19.18 2.18
CA VAL A 15 -0.23 17.85 2.58
C VAL A 15 0.93 16.92 2.28
N ASP A 16 1.49 16.29 3.32
CA ASP A 16 2.69 15.47 3.21
C ASP A 16 2.48 14.42 2.09
N PRO A 17 3.34 14.36 1.06
CA PRO A 17 3.21 13.40 -0.04
C PRO A 17 3.18 11.95 0.46
N VAL A 18 3.80 11.67 1.60
CA VAL A 18 3.77 10.36 2.25
C VAL A 18 2.39 10.08 2.84
N LEU A 19 1.78 11.06 3.51
CA LEU A 19 0.44 10.92 4.08
C LEU A 19 -0.62 10.75 2.97
N MET A 20 -0.50 11.50 1.87
CA MET A 20 -1.34 11.30 0.69
C MET A 20 -1.19 9.89 0.10
N PHE A 21 0.05 9.38 0.02
CA PHE A 21 0.29 8.02 -0.43
C PHE A 21 -0.37 6.99 0.49
N LEU A 22 -0.24 7.13 1.81
CA LEU A 22 -0.86 6.21 2.78
C LEU A 22 -2.37 6.19 2.68
N LEU A 23 -3.02 7.35 2.59
CA LEU A 23 -4.47 7.44 2.45
C LEU A 23 -4.96 6.94 1.09
N SER A 24 -4.20 7.20 0.02
CA SER A 24 -4.52 6.68 -1.32
C SER A 24 -4.40 5.16 -1.35
N ALA A 25 -3.35 4.61 -0.73
CA ALA A 25 -3.16 3.16 -0.61
C ALA A 25 -4.29 2.53 0.22
N ALA A 26 -4.63 3.12 1.37
CA ALA A 26 -5.74 2.64 2.20
C ALA A 26 -7.06 2.63 1.42
N ARG A 27 -7.37 3.71 0.70
CA ARG A 27 -8.57 3.81 -0.13
C ARG A 27 -8.59 2.81 -1.27
N GLU A 28 -7.46 2.59 -1.94
CA GLU A 28 -7.35 1.57 -2.99
C GLU A 28 -7.58 0.16 -2.45
N MET A 29 -7.08 -0.12 -1.23
CA MET A 29 -7.31 -1.39 -0.56
C MET A 29 -8.77 -1.59 -0.13
N ILE A 30 -9.43 -0.54 0.36
CA ILE A 30 -10.87 -0.56 0.68
C ILE A 30 -11.70 -0.93 -0.57
N VAL A 31 -11.47 -0.22 -1.68
CA VAL A 31 -12.18 -0.47 -2.95
C VAL A 31 -11.94 -1.90 -3.45
N LYS A 32 -10.71 -2.41 -3.30
CA LYS A 32 -10.35 -3.78 -3.71
C LYS A 32 -10.84 -4.86 -2.74
N ALA A 33 -10.95 -4.58 -1.45
CA ALA A 33 -11.50 -5.49 -0.45
C ALA A 33 -12.99 -5.75 -0.71
N ALA A 34 -13.75 -4.72 -1.07
CA ALA A 34 -15.15 -4.84 -1.49
C ALA A 34 -15.32 -5.71 -2.77
N ALA A 35 -14.29 -5.79 -3.62
CA ALA A 35 -14.28 -6.64 -4.81
C ALA A 35 -13.80 -8.09 -4.55
N ARG A 36 -13.11 -8.35 -3.42
CA ARG A 36 -12.48 -9.64 -3.11
C ARG A 36 -13.40 -10.66 -2.44
N GLU A 37 -14.59 -10.25 -2.00
CA GLU A 37 -15.56 -11.15 -1.36
C GLU A 37 -16.19 -12.20 -2.30
N GLN A 38 -15.88 -12.16 -3.60
CA GLN A 38 -16.46 -13.09 -4.61
C GLN A 38 -15.51 -14.16 -5.15
N ALA A 39 -14.25 -14.26 -4.69
CA ALA A 39 -13.29 -15.20 -5.28
C ALA A 39 -12.43 -15.93 -4.23
N ALA A 40 -13.06 -16.73 -3.38
CA ALA A 40 -12.36 -17.77 -2.62
C ALA A 40 -12.61 -19.13 -3.29
N ALA A 41 -11.86 -19.42 -4.36
CA ALA A 41 -11.74 -20.77 -4.90
C ALA A 41 -10.35 -21.31 -4.57
N ALA A 42 -10.30 -22.50 -3.99
CA ALA A 42 -9.06 -23.19 -3.66
C ALA A 42 -8.20 -23.36 -4.93
N ALA A 43 -7.05 -22.70 -4.97
CA ALA A 43 -6.10 -22.83 -6.06
C ALA A 43 -5.25 -24.10 -5.85
N GLU A 44 -5.23 -24.98 -6.85
CA GLU A 44 -4.27 -26.08 -6.94
C GLU A 44 -2.84 -25.52 -7.06
N PRO A 45 -1.82 -26.22 -6.54
CA PRO A 45 -0.44 -25.76 -6.65
C PRO A 45 -0.03 -25.66 -8.14
N PRO A 46 0.49 -24.51 -8.58
CA PRO A 46 0.82 -24.32 -9.99
C PRO A 46 1.98 -25.23 -10.42
N ALA A 47 1.87 -25.78 -11.64
CA ALA A 47 2.95 -26.51 -12.27
C ALA A 47 4.19 -25.61 -12.45
N ALA A 48 5.39 -26.19 -12.38
CA ALA A 48 6.63 -25.44 -12.56
C ALA A 48 6.77 -24.94 -14.00
N VAL A 49 6.62 -23.63 -14.19
CA VAL A 49 6.77 -22.94 -15.47
C VAL A 49 8.10 -22.18 -15.46
N ALA A 50 8.91 -22.33 -16.52
CA ALA A 50 10.21 -21.64 -16.61
C ALA A 50 10.05 -20.13 -16.82
N THR A 51 9.14 -19.71 -17.71
CA THR A 51 8.78 -18.31 -17.97
C THR A 51 7.29 -18.18 -18.27
N TYR A 52 6.69 -17.05 -17.93
CA TYR A 52 5.31 -16.83 -18.31
C TYR A 52 5.15 -16.80 -19.85
N PRO A 53 4.08 -17.38 -20.41
CA PRO A 53 3.92 -17.46 -21.85
C PRO A 53 4.01 -16.09 -22.54
N GLY A 54 4.80 -15.99 -23.60
CA GLY A 54 4.96 -14.72 -24.34
C GLY A 54 5.74 -13.64 -23.57
N THR A 55 6.43 -13.99 -22.48
CA THR A 55 7.32 -13.07 -21.75
C THR A 55 8.66 -13.75 -21.43
N VAL A 56 9.64 -12.95 -21.03
CA VAL A 56 10.94 -13.42 -20.52
C VAL A 56 10.96 -13.57 -18.99
N VAL A 57 9.85 -13.22 -18.32
CA VAL A 57 9.80 -13.11 -16.87
C VAL A 57 9.55 -14.48 -16.25
N GLN A 58 10.40 -14.84 -15.29
CA GLN A 58 10.27 -16.09 -14.55
C GLN A 58 9.35 -15.91 -13.33
N PRO A 59 8.59 -16.94 -12.93
CA PRO A 59 7.82 -16.89 -11.68
C PRO A 59 8.69 -16.59 -10.45
N ALA A 60 9.94 -17.08 -10.44
CA ALA A 60 10.89 -16.81 -9.36
C ALA A 60 11.23 -15.32 -9.21
N ASP A 61 11.34 -14.58 -10.32
CA ASP A 61 11.60 -13.13 -10.29
C ASP A 61 10.43 -12.36 -9.68
N LEU A 62 9.19 -12.70 -10.04
CA LEU A 62 8.00 -12.09 -9.44
C LEU A 62 7.89 -12.42 -7.96
N LYS A 63 8.17 -13.67 -7.58
CA LYS A 63 8.16 -14.07 -6.18
C LYS A 63 9.19 -13.27 -5.38
N ARG A 64 10.41 -13.14 -5.89
CA ARG A 64 11.47 -12.34 -5.27
C ARG A 64 11.08 -10.88 -5.14
N LEU A 65 10.52 -10.30 -6.20
CA LEU A 65 10.03 -8.92 -6.18
C LEU A 65 8.96 -8.70 -5.09
N ILE A 66 8.02 -9.65 -4.95
CA ILE A 66 7.00 -9.61 -3.88
C ILE A 66 7.67 -9.68 -2.51
N ASP A 67 8.59 -10.63 -2.34
CA ASP A 67 9.29 -10.84 -1.07
C ASP A 67 10.09 -9.59 -0.65
N GLU A 68 10.73 -8.90 -1.60
CA GLU A 68 11.49 -7.67 -1.38
C GLU A 68 10.64 -6.41 -1.19
N SER A 69 9.45 -6.34 -1.81
CA SER A 69 8.67 -5.10 -1.87
C SER A 69 7.56 -5.00 -0.83
N PHE A 70 7.07 -6.15 -0.35
CA PHE A 70 5.94 -6.21 0.59
C PHE A 70 6.38 -6.77 1.95
N THR A 71 7.49 -6.28 2.49
CA THR A 71 8.10 -6.83 3.72
C THR A 71 7.21 -6.71 4.96
N TYR A 72 6.28 -5.74 4.96
CA TYR A 72 5.25 -5.57 5.99
C TYR A 72 4.18 -6.67 6.00
N LEU A 73 4.04 -7.43 4.91
CA LEU A 73 3.09 -8.53 4.83
C LEU A 73 3.70 -9.83 5.35
N SER A 74 2.88 -10.64 6.01
CA SER A 74 3.24 -11.99 6.40
C SER A 74 3.61 -12.85 5.17
N GLN A 75 4.37 -13.92 5.40
CA GLN A 75 4.72 -14.87 4.34
C GLN A 75 3.48 -15.46 3.66
N ALA A 76 2.41 -15.73 4.42
CA ALA A 76 1.15 -16.23 3.88
C ALA A 76 0.48 -15.23 2.93
N GLN A 77 0.42 -13.95 3.31
CA GLN A 77 -0.15 -12.89 2.46
C GLN A 77 0.69 -12.65 1.20
N ARG A 78 2.02 -12.65 1.31
CA ARG A 78 2.91 -12.54 0.14
C ARG A 78 2.72 -13.71 -0.82
N ARG A 79 2.54 -14.92 -0.29
CA ARG A 79 2.22 -16.10 -1.09
C ARG A 79 0.87 -15.98 -1.78
N GLU A 80 -0.16 -15.49 -1.09
CA GLU A 80 -1.49 -15.27 -1.68
C GLU A 80 -1.44 -14.27 -2.86
N ILE A 81 -0.66 -13.19 -2.72
CA ILE A 81 -0.42 -12.23 -3.81
C ILE A 81 0.25 -12.93 -4.99
N PHE A 82 1.29 -13.71 -4.73
CA PHE A 82 1.98 -14.47 -5.77
C PHE A 82 1.05 -15.46 -6.48
N ASP A 83 0.32 -16.28 -5.72
CA ASP A 83 -0.58 -17.30 -6.28
C ASP A 83 -1.68 -16.65 -7.12
N SER A 84 -2.25 -15.54 -6.66
CA SER A 84 -3.26 -14.76 -7.41
C SER A 84 -2.71 -14.18 -8.71
N LEU A 85 -1.55 -13.54 -8.65
CA LEU A 85 -0.91 -12.95 -9.84
C LEU A 85 -0.47 -14.04 -10.82
N HIS A 86 0.11 -15.13 -10.32
CA HIS A 86 0.52 -16.27 -11.12
C HIS A 86 -0.66 -16.88 -11.87
N ALA A 87 -1.78 -17.11 -11.19
CA ALA A 87 -3.00 -17.61 -11.81
C ALA A 87 -3.50 -16.65 -12.93
N ALA A 88 -3.53 -15.34 -12.67
CA ALA A 88 -3.93 -14.36 -13.66
C ALA A 88 -3.00 -14.35 -14.89
N LEU A 89 -1.69 -14.48 -14.68
CA LEU A 89 -0.71 -14.51 -15.77
C LEU A 89 -0.75 -15.83 -16.56
N MET A 90 -1.14 -16.94 -15.94
CA MET A 90 -1.32 -18.22 -16.61
C MET A 90 -2.65 -18.33 -17.38
N ASP A 91 -3.64 -17.48 -17.08
CA ASP A 91 -4.92 -17.46 -17.81
C ASP A 91 -4.70 -17.05 -19.29
N PRO A 92 -5.09 -17.90 -20.27
CA PRO A 92 -5.03 -17.55 -21.69
C PRO A 92 -5.83 -16.30 -22.06
N LYS A 93 -6.90 -15.96 -21.32
CA LYS A 93 -7.69 -14.74 -21.55
C LYS A 93 -6.87 -13.48 -21.37
N ASN A 94 -5.84 -13.53 -20.53
CA ASN A 94 -4.94 -12.42 -20.26
C ASN A 94 -3.74 -12.37 -21.21
N ALA A 95 -3.67 -13.23 -22.23
CA ALA A 95 -2.49 -13.33 -23.10
C ALA A 95 -2.08 -12.00 -23.75
N ALA A 96 -3.05 -11.19 -24.19
CA ALA A 96 -2.79 -9.89 -24.81
C ALA A 96 -2.30 -8.82 -23.82
N VAL A 97 -2.62 -8.96 -22.52
CA VAL A 97 -2.32 -7.96 -21.49
C VAL A 97 -1.28 -8.43 -20.48
N ARG A 98 -0.73 -9.65 -20.65
CA ARG A 98 0.19 -10.26 -19.70
C ARG A 98 1.46 -9.45 -19.46
N GLY A 99 2.12 -9.00 -20.54
CA GLY A 99 3.30 -8.12 -20.45
C GLY A 99 3.00 -6.83 -19.69
N PRO A 100 1.99 -6.04 -20.13
CA PRO A 100 1.56 -4.84 -19.41
C PRO A 100 1.15 -5.09 -17.95
N MET A 101 0.53 -6.23 -17.64
CA MET A 101 0.15 -6.60 -16.27
C MET A 101 1.39 -6.81 -15.38
N ILE A 102 2.42 -7.47 -15.91
CA ILE A 102 3.69 -7.66 -15.20
C ILE A 102 4.40 -6.31 -14.99
N GLU A 103 4.50 -5.49 -16.03
CA GLU A 103 5.12 -4.15 -15.95
C GLU A 103 4.42 -3.28 -14.92
N TYR A 104 3.10 -3.18 -15.00
CA TYR A 104 2.30 -2.42 -14.04
C TYR A 104 2.50 -2.93 -12.60
N PHE A 105 2.47 -4.26 -12.40
CA PHE A 105 2.72 -4.84 -11.09
C PHE A 105 4.13 -4.49 -10.58
N ALA A 106 5.13 -4.58 -11.44
CA ALA A 106 6.52 -4.30 -11.08
C ALA A 106 6.73 -2.83 -10.66
N GLU A 107 6.19 -1.89 -11.43
CA GLU A 107 6.23 -0.46 -11.09
C GLU A 107 5.58 -0.19 -9.73
N ARG A 108 4.42 -0.81 -9.45
CA ARG A 108 3.73 -0.65 -8.17
C ARG A 108 4.50 -1.25 -7.01
N ALA A 109 5.07 -2.44 -7.18
CA ALA A 109 5.90 -3.08 -6.14
C ALA A 109 7.11 -2.20 -5.80
N ILE A 110 7.81 -1.67 -6.82
CA ILE A 110 8.95 -0.76 -6.62
C ILE A 110 8.52 0.51 -5.89
N ALA A 111 7.39 1.11 -6.27
CA ALA A 111 6.87 2.30 -5.60
C ALA A 111 6.52 2.04 -4.13
N VAL A 112 5.92 0.88 -3.82
CA VAL A 112 5.60 0.46 -2.45
C VAL A 112 6.88 0.32 -1.63
N ARG A 113 7.90 -0.37 -2.16
CA ARG A 113 9.20 -0.50 -1.48
C ARG A 113 9.84 0.86 -1.21
N ALA A 114 9.88 1.73 -2.21
CA ALA A 114 10.45 3.06 -2.05
C ALA A 114 9.71 3.90 -1.00
N ALA A 115 8.39 3.76 -0.91
CA ALA A 115 7.60 4.41 0.14
C ALA A 115 7.90 3.82 1.53
N GLN A 116 8.00 2.49 1.64
CA GLN A 116 8.41 1.82 2.88
C GLN A 116 9.79 2.28 3.36
N ASP A 117 10.77 2.30 2.46
CA ASP A 117 12.13 2.71 2.79
C ASP A 117 12.16 4.16 3.29
N ARG A 118 11.37 5.06 2.68
CA ARG A 118 11.23 6.45 3.17
C ARG A 118 10.62 6.49 4.56
N LEU A 119 9.53 5.76 4.79
CA LEU A 119 8.85 5.69 6.09
C LEU A 119 9.74 5.09 7.19
N ALA A 120 10.51 4.06 6.86
CA ALA A 120 11.44 3.42 7.77
C ALA A 120 12.58 4.35 8.19
N ASN A 121 13.01 5.24 7.28
CA ASN A 121 14.08 6.21 7.51
C ASN A 121 13.63 7.50 8.21
N LEU A 122 12.33 7.68 8.47
CA LEU A 122 11.86 8.82 9.26
C LEU A 122 12.42 8.76 10.69
N SER A 123 12.86 9.89 11.20
CA SER A 123 13.21 10.07 12.60
C SER A 123 11.97 9.97 13.49
N GLN A 124 12.17 9.71 14.79
CA GLN A 124 11.05 9.63 15.74
C GLN A 124 10.18 10.91 15.78
N PRO A 125 10.74 12.12 15.78
CA PRO A 125 9.93 13.34 15.70
C PRO A 125 9.10 13.43 14.41
N GLU A 126 9.64 12.99 13.27
CA GLU A 126 8.92 12.98 11.99
C GLU A 126 7.78 11.95 12.00
N LYS A 127 8.00 10.75 12.56
CA LYS A 127 6.95 9.75 12.75
C LYS A 127 5.82 10.26 13.65
N ALA A 128 6.17 10.97 14.73
CA ALA A 128 5.19 11.57 15.63
C ALA A 128 4.36 12.67 14.95
N LEU A 129 5.00 13.51 14.13
CA LEU A 129 4.31 14.53 13.34
C LEU A 129 3.36 13.89 12.33
N LEU A 130 3.83 12.86 11.62
CA LEU A 130 3.01 12.10 10.67
C LEU A 130 1.79 11.46 11.35
N ALA A 131 1.97 10.86 12.54
CA ALA A 131 0.86 10.28 13.29
C ALA A 131 -0.15 11.34 13.76
N ALA A 132 0.33 12.52 14.18
CA ALA A 132 -0.54 13.63 14.55
C ALA A 132 -1.34 14.17 13.35
N ASP A 133 -0.73 14.29 12.18
CA ASP A 133 -1.43 14.72 10.97
C ASP A 133 -2.38 13.66 10.44
N PHE A 134 -2.00 12.38 10.52
CA PHE A 134 -2.89 11.27 10.23
C PHE A 134 -4.14 11.28 11.11
N ARG A 135 -4.00 11.52 12.43
CA ARG A 135 -5.14 11.67 13.35
C ARG A 135 -6.11 12.75 12.88
N LYS A 136 -5.59 13.93 12.51
CA LYS A 136 -6.41 15.05 12.03
C LYS A 136 -7.17 14.67 10.76
N GLN A 137 -6.51 14.00 9.81
CA GLN A 137 -7.13 13.61 8.56
C GLN A 137 -8.18 12.52 8.75
N VAL A 138 -7.90 11.49 9.54
CA VAL A 138 -8.89 10.43 9.85
C VAL A 138 -10.07 10.97 10.64
N ALA A 139 -9.86 11.95 11.52
CA ALA A 139 -10.95 12.62 12.23
C ALA A 139 -11.92 13.35 11.29
N ALA A 140 -11.44 13.81 10.13
CA ALA A 140 -12.25 14.48 9.11
C ALA A 140 -12.98 13.51 8.17
N LEU A 141 -12.68 12.20 8.21
CA LEU A 141 -13.35 11.18 7.42
C LEU A 141 -14.67 10.72 8.08
N PRO A 142 -15.63 10.21 7.29
CA PRO A 142 -16.79 9.50 7.81
C PRO A 142 -16.38 8.35 8.75
N GLU A 143 -17.19 8.05 9.77
CA GLU A 143 -16.88 7.01 10.76
C GLU A 143 -16.64 5.64 10.12
N GLU A 144 -17.39 5.31 9.07
CA GLU A 144 -17.23 4.05 8.33
C GLU A 144 -15.86 3.95 7.66
N GLU A 145 -15.40 5.01 6.98
CA GLU A 145 -14.08 5.05 6.34
C GLU A 145 -12.95 5.01 7.39
N ALA A 146 -13.12 5.72 8.51
CA ALA A 146 -12.18 5.69 9.62
C ALA A 146 -12.06 4.28 10.25
N ALA A 147 -13.18 3.59 10.42
CA ALA A 147 -13.22 2.22 10.93
C ALA A 147 -12.53 1.23 9.98
N GLN A 148 -12.71 1.41 8.66
CA GLN A 148 -12.04 0.61 7.65
C GLN A 148 -10.52 0.83 7.65
N ILE A 149 -10.06 2.08 7.77
CA ILE A 149 -8.63 2.39 7.92
C ILE A 149 -8.05 1.72 9.18
N ALA A 150 -8.79 1.78 10.30
CA ALA A 150 -8.39 1.11 11.52
C ALA A 150 -8.28 -0.42 11.36
N ASP A 151 -9.20 -1.05 10.62
CA ASP A 151 -9.10 -2.49 10.30
C ASP A 151 -7.84 -2.81 9.48
N LEU A 152 -7.53 -2.01 8.46
CA LEU A 152 -6.32 -2.18 7.66
C LEU A 152 -5.04 -2.10 8.50
N LEU A 153 -4.98 -1.14 9.43
CA LEU A 153 -3.86 -0.99 10.37
C LEU A 153 -3.76 -2.19 11.33
N ARG A 154 -4.88 -2.66 11.91
CA ARG A 154 -4.90 -3.85 12.79
C ARG A 154 -4.41 -5.11 12.09
N ARG A 155 -4.72 -5.23 10.79
CA ARG A 155 -4.33 -6.37 9.97
C ARG A 155 -2.94 -6.23 9.34
N ASN A 156 -2.22 -5.15 9.64
CA ASN A 156 -0.91 -4.81 9.07
C ASN A 156 -0.93 -4.83 7.53
N LEU A 157 -2.03 -4.32 6.96
CA LEU A 157 -2.26 -4.33 5.53
C LEU A 157 -1.78 -3.04 4.84
N LEU A 158 -1.53 -1.96 5.59
CA LEU A 158 -0.96 -0.75 5.04
C LEU A 158 0.56 -0.89 4.85
N PRO A 159 1.14 -0.31 3.78
CA PRO A 159 2.57 -0.37 3.48
C PRO A 159 3.38 0.56 4.41
N VAL A 160 3.25 0.35 5.72
CA VAL A 160 3.95 1.09 6.77
C VAL A 160 4.86 0.16 7.57
N PRO A 161 6.00 0.65 8.09
CA PRO A 161 6.78 -0.07 9.09
C PRO A 161 5.95 -0.37 10.35
N SER A 162 6.27 -1.45 11.05
CA SER A 162 5.49 -1.92 12.21
C SER A 162 5.42 -0.89 13.34
N ASP A 163 6.51 -0.20 13.64
CA ASP A 163 6.56 0.82 14.68
C ASP A 163 5.65 2.02 14.34
N LEU A 164 5.66 2.47 13.09
CA LEU A 164 4.75 3.50 12.63
C LEU A 164 3.29 3.01 12.59
N ASN A 165 3.04 1.75 12.19
CA ASN A 165 1.69 1.17 12.21
C ASN A 165 1.05 1.25 13.60
N GLU A 166 1.81 0.93 14.65
CA GLU A 166 1.38 1.03 16.04
C GLU A 166 1.05 2.49 16.43
N MET A 167 1.89 3.45 16.02
CA MET A 167 1.63 4.88 16.26
C MET A 167 0.36 5.37 15.56
N LEU A 168 0.15 4.97 14.30
CA LEU A 168 -1.05 5.33 13.54
C LEU A 168 -2.31 4.69 14.13
N LEU A 169 -2.22 3.43 14.58
CA LEU A 169 -3.35 2.74 15.21
C LEU A 169 -3.71 3.39 16.56
N ALA A 170 -2.72 3.72 17.38
CA ALA A 170 -2.94 4.45 18.64
C ALA A 170 -3.60 5.82 18.39
N ALA A 171 -3.18 6.52 17.33
CA ALA A 171 -3.74 7.82 16.95
C ALA A 171 -5.24 7.77 16.61
N ILE A 172 -5.77 6.62 16.18
CA ILE A 172 -7.21 6.42 15.93
C ILE A 172 -7.96 5.99 17.20
N GLY A 173 -7.33 5.21 18.08
CA GLY A 173 -7.96 4.67 19.30
C GLY A 173 -8.30 5.72 20.37
N ASP A 174 -7.69 6.90 20.32
CA ASP A 174 -7.96 8.03 21.21
C ASP A 174 -9.21 8.86 20.81
N ARG A 175 -10.18 8.26 20.11
CA ARG A 175 -11.40 8.91 19.62
C ARG A 175 -12.61 8.41 20.39
#